data_AF-A0A9E3TYH1-F1
#
_entry.id   AF-A0A9E3TYH1-F1
#
_cell.length_a   1.000
_cell.length_b   1.000
_cell.length_c   1.000
_cell.angle_alpha   90.00
_cell.angle_beta   90.00
_cell.angle_gamma   90.00
#
_symmetry.space_group_name_H-M   'P 1'
#
loop_
_entity.id
_entity.type
_entity.pdbx_description
1 polymer ?
#
loop_
_entity_poly.entity_id
_entity_poly.type
_entity_poly.pdbx_seq_one_letter_code
_entity_poly.pdbx_strand_id
1 'polypeptide(L)' 'MAKQPRRPNRRLAPAKIDSTAQQATAFLDYLRAECHLADNTIAAYRRDLTRLKTWLAGRPVRGVTIGDLT' A
#
# COMPACT_ATOMS: atom_id res chain seq x y z
N MET A 1 -37.99 -35.01 9.49
CA MET A 1 -36.62 -34.45 9.67
C MET A 1 -36.36 -33.44 8.57
N ALA A 2 -36.45 -32.14 8.88
CA ALA A 2 -36.35 -31.06 7.90
C ALA A 2 -34.87 -30.79 7.56
N LYS A 3 -34.50 -30.90 6.27
CA LYS A 3 -33.16 -30.57 5.78
C LYS A 3 -33.00 -29.05 5.68
N GLN A 4 -32.06 -28.49 6.42
CA GLN A 4 -31.76 -27.06 6.40
C GLN A 4 -30.95 -26.69 5.13
N PRO A 5 -31.33 -25.65 4.37
CA PRO A 5 -30.59 -25.26 3.18
C PRO A 5 -29.26 -24.61 3.57
N ARG A 6 -28.16 -25.12 3.01
CA ARG A 6 -26.80 -24.58 3.20
C ARG A 6 -26.73 -23.19 2.57
N ARG A 7 -26.44 -22.17 3.39
CA ARG A 7 -26.23 -20.79 2.94
C ARG A 7 -25.09 -20.73 1.91
N PRO A 8 -25.25 -20.03 0.78
CA PRO A 8 -24.20 -19.94 -0.21
C PRO A 8 -23.00 -19.20 0.39
N ASN A 9 -21.82 -19.82 0.26
CA ASN A 9 -20.57 -19.29 0.78
C ASN A 9 -20.24 -18.00 0.03
N ARG A 10 -20.48 -16.84 0.67
CA ARG A 10 -20.16 -15.52 0.12
C ARG A 10 -18.64 -15.42 0.08
N ARG A 11 -18.04 -15.85 -1.04
CA ARG A 11 -16.63 -15.58 -1.34
C ARG A 11 -16.49 -14.06 -1.29
N LEU A 12 -15.89 -13.55 -0.22
CA LEU A 12 -15.45 -12.18 -0.13
C LEU A 12 -14.46 -12.01 -1.29
N ALA A 13 -14.79 -11.14 -2.25
CA ALA A 13 -13.88 -10.79 -3.33
C ALA A 13 -12.54 -10.36 -2.70
N PRO A 14 -11.38 -10.66 -3.32
CA PRO A 14 -10.10 -10.24 -2.78
C PRO A 14 -10.17 -8.72 -2.61
N ALA A 15 -10.02 -8.27 -1.36
CA ALA A 15 -9.98 -6.84 -1.05
C ALA A 15 -8.94 -6.22 -1.98
N LYS A 16 -9.35 -5.19 -2.73
CA LYS A 16 -8.48 -4.50 -3.69
C LYS A 16 -7.25 -4.08 -2.92
N ILE A 17 -6.15 -4.78 -3.15
CA ILE A 17 -4.91 -4.56 -2.42
C ILE A 17 -4.55 -3.10 -2.63
N ASP A 18 -4.35 -2.38 -1.53
CA ASP A 18 -3.96 -0.97 -1.53
C ASP A 18 -2.50 -0.90 -2.03
N SER A 19 -2.35 -1.00 -3.36
CA SER A 19 -1.10 -1.34 -4.05
C SER A 19 0.04 -0.40 -3.66
N THR A 20 -0.26 0.88 -3.46
CA THR A 20 0.72 1.90 -3.06
C THR A 20 1.26 1.69 -1.65
N ALA A 21 0.44 1.24 -0.69
CA ALA A 21 0.89 1.00 0.68
C ALA A 21 1.79 -0.23 0.77
N GLN A 22 1.46 -1.29 0.02
CA GLN A 22 2.31 -2.47 -0.07
C GLN A 22 3.63 -2.16 -0.79
N GLN A 23 3.58 -1.39 -1.88
CA GLN A 23 4.77 -0.94 -2.59
C GLN A 23 5.69 -0.09 -1.70
N ALA A 24 5.13 0.82 -0.89
CA ALA A 24 5.89 1.63 0.05
C ALA A 24 6.60 0.78 1.10
N THR A 25 5.94 -0.27 1.60
CA THR A 25 6.54 -1.20 2.58
C THR A 25 7.68 -2.00 1.95
N ALA A 26 7.44 -2.61 0.79
CA ALA A 26 8.46 -3.38 0.08
C ALA A 26 9.68 -2.53 -0.28
N PHE A 27 9.47 -1.26 -0.63
CA PHE A 27 10.57 -0.33 -0.88
C PHE A 27 11.39 -0.03 0.39
N LEU A 28 10.76 0.21 1.53
CA LEU A 28 11.48 0.44 2.79
C LEU A 28 12.24 -0.81 3.25
N ASP A 29 11.66 -1.99 3.05
CA ASP A 29 12.31 -3.26 3.37
C ASP A 29 13.55 -3.48 2.49
N TYR A 30 13.45 -3.18 1.18
CA TYR A 30 14.59 -3.20 0.27
C TYR A 30 15.70 -2.23 0.72
N LEU A 31 15.36 -0.98 1.07
CA LEU A 31 16.34 0.00 1.54
C LEU A 31 17.03 -0.44 2.84
N ARG A 32 16.32 -1.16 3.70
CA ARG A 32 16.87 -1.68 4.96
C ARG A 32 17.77 -2.90 4.72
N ALA A 33 17.30 -3.88 3.97
CA ALA A 33 17.95 -5.18 3.83
C ALA A 33 19.09 -5.16 2.80
N GLU A 34 18.91 -4.49 1.67
CA GLU A 34 19.87 -4.50 0.56
C GLU A 34 20.79 -3.28 0.62
N CYS A 35 20.22 -2.09 0.84
CA CYS A 35 21.01 -0.85 0.87
C CYS A 35 21.61 -0.52 2.24
N HIS A 36 21.24 -1.26 3.30
CA HIS A 36 21.74 -1.07 4.67
C HIS A 36 21.64 0.39 5.16
N LEU A 37 20.59 1.10 4.74
CA LEU A 37 20.41 2.48 5.17
C LEU A 37 20.19 2.54 6.68
N ALA A 38 20.75 3.58 7.30
CA ALA A 38 20.59 3.84 8.71
C ALA A 38 19.11 4.01 9.09
N ASP A 39 18.76 3.61 10.32
CA ASP A 39 17.37 3.61 10.81
C ASP A 39 16.72 4.99 10.75
N ASN A 40 17.49 6.05 10.97
CA ASN A 40 17.03 7.44 10.85
C ASN A 40 16.63 7.80 9.41
N THR A 41 17.37 7.32 8.42
CA THR A 41 17.07 7.49 7.00
C THR A 41 15.80 6.73 6.64
N ILE A 42 15.68 5.46 7.05
CA ILE A 42 14.44 4.67 6.86
C ILE A 42 13.23 5.37 7.49
N ALA A 43 13.39 5.94 8.69
CA ALA A 43 12.33 6.68 9.36
C ALA A 43 11.94 7.97 8.61
N ALA A 44 12.90 8.68 8.02
CA ALA A 44 12.63 9.83 7.15
C ALA A 44 11.83 9.43 5.91
N TYR A 45 12.30 8.43 5.15
CA TYR A 45 11.59 7.91 3.98
C TYR A 45 10.17 7.43 4.32
N ARG A 46 9.98 6.76 5.46
CA ARG A 46 8.65 6.35 5.92
C ARG A 46 7.70 7.54 6.11
N ARG A 47 8.17 8.63 6.72
CA ARG A 47 7.37 9.86 6.92
C ARG A 47 7.01 10.48 5.57
N ASP A 48 7.94 10.53 4.64
CA ASP A 48 7.72 11.11 3.32
C ASP A 48 6.76 10.29 2.47
N LEU A 49 6.89 8.95 2.48
CA LEU A 49 5.95 8.05 1.79
C LEU A 49 4.54 8.12 2.39
N THR A 50 4.42 8.37 3.70
CA THR A 50 3.12 8.60 4.35
C THR A 50 2.49 9.90 3.85
N ARG A 51 3.26 10.99 3.76
CA ARG A 51 2.79 12.26 3.19
C ARG A 51 2.39 12.11 1.73
N LEU A 52 3.20 11.40 0.94
CA LEU A 52 2.90 11.08 -0.46
C LEU A 52 1.58 10.29 -0.58
N LYS A 53 1.37 9.26 0.25
CA LYS A 53 0.11 8.49 0.26
C LYS A 53 -1.09 9.40 0.53
N THR A 54 -0.98 10.30 1.51
CA THR A 54 -2.03 11.26 1.83
C THR A 54 -2.30 12.20 0.66
N TRP A 55 -1.26 12.76 0.06
CA TRP A 55 -1.37 13.65 -1.09
C TRP A 55 -1.91 12.95 -2.35
N LEU A 56 -1.62 11.66 -2.52
CA LEU A 56 -2.19 10.85 -3.61
C LEU A 56 -3.70 10.70 -3.47
N ALA A 57 -4.25 10.69 -2.25
CA ALA A 57 -5.69 10.61 -1.98
C ALA A 57 -6.40 9.46 -2.74
N GLY A 58 -5.74 8.31 -2.88
CA GLY A 58 -6.26 7.14 -3.61
C GLY A 58 -5.93 7.10 -5.10
N ARG A 59 -5.28 8.14 -5.64
CA ARG A 59 -4.71 8.11 -7.00
C ARG A 59 -3.55 7.11 -7.08
N PRO A 60 -3.39 6.38 -8.19
CA PRO A 60 -2.22 5.54 -8.39
C PRO A 60 -0.97 6.40 -8.62
N VAL A 61 0.15 6.05 -7.99
CA VAL A 61 1.43 6.77 -8.15
C VAL A 61 1.90 6.86 -9.61
N ARG A 62 1.59 5.84 -10.43
CA ARG A 62 1.93 5.81 -11.87
C ARG A 62 1.20 6.85 -12.71
N GLY A 63 0.12 7.44 -12.19
CA GLY A 63 -0.63 8.49 -12.89
C GLY A 63 -0.23 9.90 -12.50
N VAL A 64 0.75 10.06 -11.59
CA VAL A 64 1.23 11.37 -11.16
C VAL A 64 2.18 11.94 -12.21
N THR A 65 1.94 13.18 -12.60
CA THR A 65 2.79 13.96 -13.49
C THR A 65 3.47 15.09 -12.73
N ILE A 66 4.50 15.69 -13.33
CA ILE A 66 5.17 16.86 -12.74
C ILE A 66 4.18 18.02 -12.54
N GLY A 67 3.18 18.16 -13.41
CA GLY A 67 2.16 19.20 -13.30
C GLY A 67 1.22 19.05 -12.10
N ASP A 68 1.19 17.88 -11.45
CA ASP A 68 0.45 17.69 -10.20
C ASP A 68 1.20 18.26 -8.98
N LEU A 69 2.51 18.51 -9.09
CA LEU A 69 3.41 18.86 -7.98
C LEU A 69 3.61 20.37 -7.79
N THR A 70 2.96 21.19 -8.61
CA THR A 70 3.05 22.66 -8.63
C THR A 70 1.79 23.29 -8.09
#